data_AF-A0A6P0Q4I2-F1
#
_entry.id   AF-A0A6P0Q4I2-F1
#
_cell.length_a   1.000
_cell.length_b   1.000
_cell.length_c   1.000
_cell.angle_alpha   90.00
_cell.angle_beta   90.00
_cell.angle_gamma   90.00
#
_symmetry.space_group_name_H-M   'P 1'
#
loop_
_entity.id
_entity.type
_entity.pdbx_description
1 polymer ?
#
loop_
_entity_poly.entity_id
_entity_poly.type
_entity_poly.pdbx_seq_one_letter_code
_entity_poly.pdbx_strand_id
1 'polypeptide(L)'
;MPTPLLFIQRFSNANKAETMYHTLKSIIVISGSSILPIVSLTMGAVAQSNPPPGVNLPTETPERIEETIPKPSDLPPPVREESPASPPDPSLEIPSSPQLPEVTIPSSVPFFVTEVEVLGNTVLQEEIADKKNQYENREVRFEELLQLRSAITELYIKNGYI
;
A
#
# COMPACT_ATOMS: atom_id res chain seq x y z
N MET A 1 68.97 26.39 -34.18
CA MET A 1 68.48 26.31 -32.78
C MET A 1 66.96 26.40 -32.81
N PRO A 2 66.25 25.60 -31.99
CA PRO A 2 65.49 24.47 -32.52
C PRO A 2 64.01 24.41 -32.10
N THR A 3 63.24 23.61 -32.84
CA THR A 3 61.93 23.05 -32.52
C THR A 3 62.03 22.00 -31.40
N PRO A 4 61.03 21.91 -30.51
CA PRO A 4 60.57 20.62 -29.99
C PRO A 4 59.03 20.52 -30.01
N LEU A 5 58.43 19.52 -30.66
CA LEU A 5 58.25 18.11 -30.27
C LEU A 5 56.91 17.87 -29.56
N LEU A 6 56.03 17.16 -30.30
CA LEU A 6 54.86 16.45 -29.81
C LEU A 6 55.24 15.57 -28.60
N PHE A 7 54.54 15.76 -27.49
CA PHE A 7 54.61 14.85 -26.35
C PHE A 7 53.35 14.00 -26.32
N ILE A 8 53.48 12.76 -26.79
CA ILE A 8 52.58 11.65 -26.47
C ILE A 8 53.10 11.03 -25.18
N GLN A 9 52.28 11.00 -24.12
CA GLN A 9 52.45 10.07 -23.02
C GLN A 9 51.05 9.71 -22.47
N ARG A 10 50.47 8.59 -22.90
CA ARG A 10 50.47 7.28 -22.21
C ARG A 10 49.96 7.36 -20.76
N PHE A 11 48.64 7.44 -20.61
CA PHE A 11 47.99 6.84 -19.44
C PHE A 11 47.86 5.34 -19.66
N SER A 12 48.77 4.62 -19.01
CA SER A 12 48.59 3.23 -18.65
C SER A 12 47.53 3.17 -17.55
N ASN A 13 46.38 2.55 -17.80
CA ASN A 13 45.71 1.84 -16.72
C ASN A 13 45.11 0.54 -17.25
N ALA A 14 45.49 -0.53 -16.56
CA ALA A 14 45.25 -1.91 -16.89
C ALA A 14 43.85 -2.32 -16.48
N ASN A 15 42.98 -2.62 -17.45
CA ASN A 15 41.76 -3.43 -17.23
C ASN A 15 41.65 -4.47 -18.34
N LYS A 16 42.72 -5.29 -18.50
CA LYS A 16 42.77 -6.45 -19.40
C LYS A 16 42.37 -7.74 -18.66
N ALA A 17 41.38 -7.64 -17.77
CA ALA A 17 40.84 -8.77 -17.00
C ALA A 17 39.37 -9.08 -17.31
N GLU A 18 38.62 -8.16 -17.91
CA GLU A 18 37.16 -8.29 -18.05
C GLU A 18 36.69 -8.81 -19.42
N THR A 19 37.61 -9.10 -20.34
CA THR A 19 37.28 -9.77 -21.62
C THR A 19 37.34 -11.30 -21.53
N MET A 20 37.59 -11.87 -20.35
CA MET A 20 37.67 -13.32 -20.14
C MET A 20 36.42 -13.93 -19.47
N TYR A 21 35.32 -13.20 -19.32
CA TYR A 21 34.04 -13.77 -18.87
C TYR A 21 32.96 -13.83 -19.96
N HIS A 22 33.21 -13.20 -21.12
CA HIS A 22 32.25 -13.16 -22.22
C HIS A 22 32.34 -14.35 -23.19
N THR A 23 33.26 -15.29 -22.95
CA THR A 23 33.49 -16.49 -23.77
C THR A 23 33.26 -17.79 -22.99
N LEU A 24 32.41 -17.78 -21.95
CA LEU A 24 32.07 -19.00 -21.19
C LEU A 24 30.57 -19.25 -20.98
N LYS A 25 29.69 -18.58 -21.73
CA LYS A 25 28.23 -18.82 -21.70
C LYS A 25 27.68 -19.25 -23.07
N SER A 26 28.43 -20.10 -23.77
CA SER A 26 27.92 -20.82 -24.92
C SER A 26 27.75 -22.30 -24.57
N ILE A 27 26.53 -22.78 -24.80
CA ILE A 27 26.12 -24.20 -24.96
C ILE A 27 25.79 -24.93 -23.65
N ILE A 28 24.53 -24.83 -23.23
CA ILE A 28 23.82 -25.97 -22.64
C ILE A 28 22.52 -26.13 -23.43
N VAL A 29 22.57 -27.00 -24.44
CA VAL A 29 21.40 -27.61 -25.07
C VAL A 29 21.02 -28.79 -24.16
N ILE A 30 19.99 -28.63 -23.32
CA ILE A 30 19.38 -29.78 -22.63
C ILE A 30 18.27 -30.31 -23.52
N SER A 31 18.66 -31.35 -24.25
CA SER A 31 17.80 -32.33 -24.87
C SER A 31 16.89 -33.01 -23.84
N GLY A 32 15.61 -33.13 -24.19
CA GLY A 32 14.60 -34.09 -23.72
C GLY A 32 14.66 -34.66 -22.31
N SER A 33 13.68 -34.32 -21.47
CA SER A 33 13.13 -35.26 -20.49
C SER A 33 11.73 -34.86 -20.03
N SER A 34 10.78 -35.71 -20.42
CA SER A 34 9.60 -36.17 -19.67
C SER A 34 8.79 -35.14 -18.86
N ILE A 35 7.64 -34.74 -19.42
CA ILE A 35 6.57 -34.08 -18.67
C ILE A 35 5.92 -35.14 -17.77
N LEU A 36 6.23 -35.14 -16.48
CA LEU A 36 5.42 -35.85 -15.48
C LEU A 36 4.19 -34.99 -15.18
N PRO A 37 2.95 -35.49 -15.36
CA PRO A 37 1.77 -34.76 -14.92
C PRO A 37 1.79 -34.68 -13.39
N ILE A 38 1.83 -33.46 -12.85
CA ILE A 38 1.61 -33.20 -11.43
C ILE A 38 0.15 -33.53 -11.15
N VAL A 39 -0.10 -34.71 -10.58
CA VAL A 39 -1.40 -35.09 -10.03
C VAL A 39 -1.63 -34.24 -8.78
N SER A 40 -2.53 -33.26 -8.87
CA SER A 40 -2.99 -32.51 -7.71
C SER A 40 -3.79 -33.44 -6.79
N LEU A 41 -3.18 -33.89 -5.70
CA LEU A 41 -3.89 -34.51 -4.59
C LEU A 41 -4.74 -33.44 -3.88
N THR A 42 -6.03 -33.37 -4.20
CA THR A 42 -6.98 -32.56 -3.44
C THR A 42 -7.31 -33.27 -2.12
N MET A 43 -6.53 -32.99 -1.07
CA MET A 43 -6.90 -33.38 0.29
C MET A 43 -8.00 -32.43 0.76
N GLY A 44 -9.25 -32.88 0.69
CA GLY A 44 -10.38 -32.16 1.30
C GLY A 44 -10.24 -32.17 2.81
N ALA A 45 -10.04 -30.99 3.41
CA ALA A 45 -10.10 -30.84 4.86
C ALA A 45 -11.56 -30.56 5.26
N VAL A 46 -12.19 -31.49 5.98
CA VAL A 46 -13.45 -31.22 6.68
C VAL A 46 -13.10 -30.71 8.08
N ALA A 47 -13.30 -29.42 8.32
CA ALA A 47 -12.97 -28.76 9.59
C ALA A 47 -14.12 -28.77 10.61
N GLN A 48 -15.27 -29.38 10.29
CA GLN A 48 -16.41 -29.37 11.21
C GLN A 48 -16.32 -30.51 12.22
N SER A 49 -16.31 -30.15 13.50
CA SER A 49 -16.47 -31.09 14.59
C SER A 49 -17.93 -31.49 14.74
N ASN A 50 -18.20 -32.79 14.82
CA ASN A 50 -19.50 -33.27 15.26
C ASN A 50 -19.74 -32.80 16.70
N PRO A 51 -20.95 -32.30 17.03
CA PRO A 51 -21.25 -31.93 18.41
C PRO A 51 -21.05 -33.15 19.33
N PRO A 52 -20.62 -32.93 20.59
CA PRO A 52 -20.38 -34.01 21.53
C PRO A 52 -21.63 -34.89 21.69
N PRO A 53 -21.49 -36.23 21.73
CA PRO A 53 -22.59 -37.11 22.06
C PRO A 53 -23.15 -36.75 23.45
N GLY A 54 -24.41 -36.31 23.52
CA GLY A 54 -25.08 -35.99 24.78
C GLY A 54 -25.78 -34.63 24.86
N VAL A 55 -25.70 -33.77 23.84
CA VAL A 55 -26.53 -32.55 23.79
C VAL A 55 -27.92 -32.90 23.24
N ASN A 56 -28.81 -33.35 24.12
CA ASN A 56 -30.26 -33.32 23.88
C ASN A 56 -30.77 -31.98 24.42
N LEU A 57 -31.18 -31.05 23.54
CA LEU A 57 -31.97 -29.91 24.00
C LEU A 57 -33.30 -30.44 24.56
N PRO A 58 -33.74 -30.03 25.75
CA PRO A 58 -35.03 -30.45 26.29
C PRO A 58 -36.16 -29.99 25.36
N THR A 59 -37.05 -30.92 25.00
CA THR A 59 -38.23 -30.71 24.12
C THR A 59 -39.39 -29.99 24.82
N GLU A 60 -39.21 -29.51 26.04
CA GLU A 60 -40.26 -28.84 26.82
C GLU A 60 -40.07 -27.32 26.77
N THR A 61 -40.44 -26.71 25.65
CA THR A 61 -40.71 -25.27 25.60
C THR A 61 -42.11 -25.06 26.19
N PRO A 62 -42.28 -24.27 27.26
CA PRO A 62 -43.61 -23.92 27.74
C PRO A 62 -44.42 -23.26 26.62
N GLU A 63 -45.67 -23.70 26.44
CA GLU A 63 -46.62 -23.14 25.49
C GLU A 63 -46.62 -21.60 25.55
N ARG A 64 -46.66 -21.02 24.35
CA ARG A 64 -47.07 -19.66 24.00
C ARG A 64 -47.60 -18.83 25.18
N ILE A 65 -46.87 -17.79 25.53
CA ILE A 65 -47.34 -16.73 26.43
C ILE A 65 -48.62 -16.13 25.82
N GLU A 66 -49.75 -16.26 26.51
CA GLU A 66 -51.01 -15.59 26.13
C GLU A 66 -50.82 -14.07 26.16
N GLU A 67 -51.19 -13.40 25.07
CA GLU A 67 -51.03 -11.96 24.89
C GLU A 67 -52.03 -11.20 25.78
N THR A 68 -51.54 -10.62 26.88
CA THR A 68 -52.32 -9.78 27.81
C THR A 68 -52.46 -8.32 27.32
N ILE A 69 -52.67 -8.09 26.02
CA ILE A 69 -52.82 -6.71 25.51
C ILE A 69 -54.24 -6.22 25.86
N PRO A 70 -54.39 -5.16 26.68
CA PRO A 70 -55.69 -4.61 27.02
C PRO A 70 -56.33 -3.94 25.79
N LYS A 71 -57.64 -4.13 25.63
CA LYS A 71 -58.41 -3.61 24.49
C LYS A 71 -58.50 -2.07 24.58
N PRO A 72 -58.36 -1.30 23.48
CA PRO A 72 -58.11 0.16 23.52
C PRO A 72 -59.25 1.05 24.06
N SER A 73 -60.34 0.50 24.56
CA SER A 73 -61.57 1.26 24.84
C SER A 73 -61.68 1.79 26.27
N ASP A 74 -60.74 1.49 27.16
CA ASP A 74 -60.78 1.90 28.59
C ASP A 74 -59.74 2.98 28.96
N LEU A 75 -59.17 3.68 27.98
CA LEU A 75 -58.21 4.75 28.28
C LEU A 75 -58.95 6.08 28.56
N PRO A 76 -58.74 6.72 29.73
CA PRO A 76 -59.26 8.06 29.98
C PRO A 76 -58.66 9.07 28.97
N PRO A 77 -59.37 10.17 28.67
CA PRO A 77 -58.86 11.18 27.75
C PRO A 77 -57.53 11.75 28.24
N PRO A 78 -56.56 12.02 27.35
CA PRO A 78 -55.24 12.47 27.74
C PRO A 78 -55.31 13.84 28.43
N VAL A 79 -54.72 13.93 29.61
CA VAL A 79 -54.46 15.20 30.30
C VAL A 79 -53.50 16.01 29.44
N ARG A 80 -53.81 17.29 29.20
CA ARG A 80 -52.93 18.19 28.46
C ARG A 80 -51.69 18.45 29.31
N GLU A 81 -50.55 17.90 28.90
CA GLU A 81 -49.26 18.22 29.49
C GLU A 81 -48.90 19.67 29.12
N GLU A 82 -48.83 20.55 30.12
CA GLU A 82 -48.16 21.85 29.95
C GLU A 82 -46.65 21.57 29.83
N SER A 83 -46.08 21.89 28.67
CA SER A 83 -44.65 21.72 28.41
C SER A 83 -43.86 22.55 29.43
N PRO A 84 -42.94 21.95 30.19
CA PRO A 84 -41.98 22.70 30.98
C PRO A 84 -41.20 23.65 30.06
N ALA A 85 -40.95 24.87 30.52
CA ALA A 85 -40.09 25.79 29.79
C ALA A 85 -38.69 25.16 29.62
N SER A 86 -38.16 25.20 28.39
CA SER A 86 -36.83 24.66 28.10
C SER A 86 -35.77 25.41 28.92
N PRO A 87 -34.78 24.71 29.51
CA PRO A 87 -33.64 25.37 30.13
C PRO A 87 -32.88 26.20 29.08
N PRO A 88 -32.19 27.29 29.49
CA PRO A 88 -31.38 28.08 28.58
C PRO A 88 -30.26 27.21 28.00
N ASP A 89 -29.96 27.43 26.71
CA ASP A 89 -28.87 26.72 26.04
C ASP A 89 -27.53 26.96 26.76
N PRO A 90 -26.74 25.91 27.02
CA PRO A 90 -25.43 26.07 27.61
C PRO A 90 -24.53 26.86 26.65
N SER A 91 -23.98 27.97 27.13
CA SER A 91 -22.98 28.73 26.38
C SER A 91 -21.67 27.93 26.34
N LEU A 92 -21.40 27.27 25.22
CA LEU A 92 -20.14 26.60 24.96
C LEU A 92 -19.13 27.63 24.45
N GLU A 93 -18.15 27.97 25.28
CA GLU A 93 -16.98 28.73 24.82
C GLU A 93 -16.09 27.82 23.96
N ILE A 94 -15.96 28.15 22.69
CA ILE A 94 -15.03 27.48 21.78
C ILE A 94 -13.65 28.06 22.07
N PRO A 95 -12.66 27.26 22.52
CA PRO A 95 -11.31 27.76 22.70
C PRO A 95 -10.77 28.25 21.35
N SER A 96 -10.08 29.39 21.36
CA SER A 96 -9.48 29.93 20.13
C SER A 96 -8.57 28.87 19.51
N SER A 97 -8.86 28.50 18.26
CA SER A 97 -8.04 27.57 17.50
C SER A 97 -6.60 28.11 17.46
N PRO A 98 -5.57 27.29 17.74
CA PRO A 98 -4.19 27.69 17.54
C PRO A 98 -4.05 28.20 16.11
N GLN A 99 -3.53 29.41 15.96
CA GLN A 99 -3.22 29.96 14.65
C GLN A 99 -2.06 29.12 14.11
N LEU A 100 -2.37 28.21 13.17
CA LEU A 100 -1.31 27.46 12.48
C LEU A 100 -0.40 28.51 11.82
N PRO A 101 0.92 28.33 11.88
CA PRO A 101 1.83 29.13 11.06
C PRO A 101 1.33 29.11 9.62
N GLU A 102 1.26 30.27 8.99
CA GLU A 102 1.01 30.36 7.56
C GLU A 102 2.20 29.72 6.84
N VAL A 103 2.11 28.41 6.60
CA VAL A 103 3.11 27.67 5.84
C VAL A 103 2.98 28.14 4.41
N THR A 104 3.81 29.12 4.05
CA THR A 104 4.10 29.41 2.64
C THR A 104 4.80 28.17 2.10
N ILE A 105 4.06 27.25 1.48
CA ILE A 105 4.64 26.10 0.80
C ILE A 105 5.47 26.68 -0.35
N PRO A 106 6.81 26.56 -0.33
CA PRO A 106 7.62 27.08 -1.40
C PRO A 106 7.54 26.11 -2.60
N SER A 107 6.39 26.07 -3.28
CA SER A 107 6.18 25.17 -4.43
C SER A 107 7.19 25.42 -5.55
N SER A 108 7.81 26.60 -5.61
CA SER A 108 8.74 26.99 -6.67
C SER A 108 10.22 26.85 -6.33
N VAL A 109 10.57 26.57 -5.07
CA VAL A 109 11.97 26.56 -4.63
C VAL A 109 12.54 25.15 -4.79
N PRO A 110 13.63 24.98 -5.56
CA PRO A 110 14.30 23.69 -5.65
C PRO A 110 14.97 23.33 -4.32
N PHE A 111 15.06 22.04 -4.02
CA PHE A 111 15.78 21.50 -2.87
C PHE A 111 16.72 20.38 -3.29
N PHE A 112 17.82 20.24 -2.57
CA PHE A 112 18.81 19.21 -2.84
C PHE A 112 18.34 17.85 -2.31
N VAL A 113 18.24 16.86 -3.18
CA VAL A 113 17.86 15.49 -2.81
C VAL A 113 19.10 14.61 -2.78
N THR A 114 19.41 14.08 -1.60
CA THR A 114 20.52 13.13 -1.43
C THR A 114 20.13 11.72 -1.88
N GLU A 115 18.94 11.28 -1.50
CA GLU A 115 18.43 9.93 -1.76
C GLU A 115 16.91 9.94 -1.88
N VAL A 116 16.38 9.05 -2.73
CA VAL A 116 14.96 8.75 -2.84
C VAL A 116 14.72 7.30 -2.47
N GLU A 117 14.11 7.06 -1.31
CA GLU A 117 13.71 5.71 -0.90
C GLU A 117 12.28 5.42 -1.36
N VAL A 118 12.10 4.29 -2.05
CA VAL A 118 10.78 3.77 -2.41
C VAL A 118 10.47 2.62 -1.45
N LEU A 119 9.40 2.77 -0.68
CA LEU A 119 9.00 1.79 0.34
C LEU A 119 7.85 0.92 -0.18
N GLY A 120 7.86 -0.35 0.22
CA GLY A 120 6.77 -1.30 -0.06
C GLY A 120 6.77 -1.88 -1.48
N ASN A 121 7.76 -1.56 -2.33
CA ASN A 121 7.92 -2.22 -3.62
C ASN A 121 8.60 -3.58 -3.45
N THR A 122 7.88 -4.66 -3.76
CA THR A 122 8.40 -6.04 -3.73
C THR A 122 8.71 -6.59 -5.12
N VAL A 123 8.33 -5.86 -6.17
CA VAL A 123 8.55 -6.19 -7.59
C VAL A 123 9.09 -4.95 -8.30
N LEU A 124 9.78 -5.15 -9.44
CA LEU A 124 10.31 -4.09 -10.31
C LEU A 124 11.36 -3.18 -9.65
N GLN A 125 12.13 -3.69 -8.68
CA GLN A 125 13.11 -2.92 -7.92
C GLN A 125 14.19 -2.30 -8.81
N GLU A 126 14.68 -3.04 -9.79
CA GLU A 126 15.75 -2.59 -10.69
C GLU A 126 15.23 -1.47 -11.61
N GLU A 127 14.06 -1.64 -12.18
CA GLU A 127 13.43 -0.66 -13.06
C GLU A 127 13.01 0.61 -12.29
N ILE A 128 12.64 0.47 -11.02
CA ILE A 128 12.40 1.62 -10.13
C ILE A 128 13.71 2.32 -9.81
N ALA A 129 14.79 1.58 -9.50
CA ALA A 129 16.11 2.14 -9.23
C ALA A 129 16.60 3.01 -10.39
N ASP A 130 16.46 2.52 -11.62
CA ASP A 130 16.81 3.28 -12.83
C ASP A 130 16.02 4.60 -12.94
N LYS A 131 14.74 4.60 -12.52
CA LYS A 131 13.91 5.81 -12.53
C LYS A 131 14.27 6.80 -11.44
N LYS A 132 14.64 6.36 -10.24
CA LYS A 132 15.00 7.27 -9.12
C LYS A 132 16.38 7.90 -9.28
N ASN A 133 17.34 7.19 -9.87
CA ASN A 133 18.74 7.64 -9.97
C ASN A 133 18.90 9.02 -10.64
N GLN A 134 18.00 9.40 -11.56
CA GLN A 134 18.04 10.71 -12.23
C GLN A 134 17.65 11.90 -11.32
N TYR A 135 17.05 11.64 -10.15
CA TYR A 135 16.56 12.66 -9.21
C TYR A 135 17.45 12.80 -7.96
N GLU A 136 18.43 11.90 -7.76
CA GLU A 136 19.34 11.92 -6.61
C GLU A 136 20.60 12.76 -6.88
N ASN A 137 21.23 13.25 -5.81
CA ASN A 137 22.45 14.04 -5.81
C ASN A 137 22.37 15.34 -6.65
N ARG A 138 21.18 15.94 -6.70
CA ARG A 138 20.93 17.19 -7.42
C ARG A 138 19.83 18.02 -6.79
N GLU A 139 19.71 19.25 -7.26
CA GLU A 139 18.54 20.08 -7.00
C GLU A 139 17.35 19.60 -7.85
N VAL A 140 16.21 19.44 -7.18
CA VAL A 140 14.92 19.07 -7.76
C VAL A 140 13.80 19.91 -7.17
N ARG A 141 12.77 20.13 -7.97
CA ARG A 141 11.52 20.78 -7.58
C ARG A 141 10.49 19.74 -7.15
N PHE A 142 9.47 20.20 -6.44
CA PHE A 142 8.38 19.33 -6.00
C PHE A 142 7.68 18.65 -7.19
N GLU A 143 7.48 19.36 -8.31
CA GLU A 143 6.85 18.82 -9.51
C GLU A 143 7.66 17.67 -10.15
N GLU A 144 8.99 17.70 -10.04
CA GLU A 144 9.86 16.62 -10.54
C GLU A 144 9.66 15.32 -9.75
N LEU A 145 9.41 15.41 -8.44
CA LEU A 145 9.07 14.24 -7.62
C LEU A 145 7.67 13.69 -7.93
N LEU A 146 6.71 14.56 -8.27
CA LEU A 146 5.39 14.14 -8.75
C LEU A 146 5.48 13.40 -10.09
N GLN A 147 6.39 13.81 -10.97
CA GLN A 147 6.69 13.11 -12.21
C GLN A 147 7.32 11.74 -11.94
N LEU A 148 8.30 11.64 -11.02
CA LEU A 148 8.88 10.36 -10.60
C LEU A 148 7.79 9.39 -10.12
N ARG A 149 6.91 9.84 -9.21
CA ARG A 149 5.78 9.03 -8.73
C ARG A 149 4.91 8.54 -9.89
N SER A 150 4.59 9.43 -10.82
CA SER A 150 3.75 9.09 -11.97
C SER A 150 4.43 8.06 -12.89
N ALA A 151 5.74 8.21 -13.12
CA ALA A 151 6.53 7.28 -13.93
C ALA A 151 6.67 5.89 -13.29
N ILE A 152 6.75 5.82 -11.95
CA ILE A 152 6.71 4.55 -11.21
C ILE A 152 5.33 3.91 -11.36
N THR A 153 4.24 4.65 -11.15
CA THR A 153 2.88 4.12 -11.35
C THR A 153 2.66 3.62 -12.77
N GLU A 154 3.11 4.35 -13.78
CA GLU A 154 2.99 3.93 -15.17
C GLU A 154 3.81 2.66 -15.47
N LEU A 155 4.97 2.50 -14.85
CA LEU A 155 5.76 1.26 -14.93
C LEU A 155 4.97 0.07 -14.39
N TYR A 156 4.28 0.22 -13.26
CA TYR A 156 3.40 -0.82 -12.73
C TYR A 156 2.25 -1.14 -13.70
N ILE A 157 1.56 -0.13 -14.20
CA ILE A 157 0.46 -0.31 -15.16
C ILE A 157 0.95 -1.06 -16.42
N LYS A 158 2.11 -0.67 -16.97
CA LYS A 158 2.70 -1.33 -18.16
C LYS A 158 3.07 -2.79 -17.91
N ASN A 159 3.35 -3.17 -16.68
CA ASN A 159 3.64 -4.54 -16.28
C ASN A 159 2.39 -5.31 -15.81
N GLY A 160 1.18 -4.76 -15.99
CA GLY A 160 -0.08 -5.44 -15.72
C GLY A 160 -0.60 -5.30 -14.29
N TYR A 161 -0.02 -4.40 -13.48
CA TYR A 161 -0.51 -4.07 -12.15
C TYR A 161 -1.50 -2.89 -12.25
N ILE A 162 -2.81 -3.17 -12.28
CA ILE A 162 -3.92 -2.21 -12.41
C ILE A 162 -4.95 -2.32 -11.28
#